data_AF-A5N332-F1
#
_entry.id   AF-A5N332-F1
#
_cell.length_a   1.000
_cell.length_b   1.000
_cell.length_c   1.000
_cell.angle_alpha   90.00
_cell.angle_beta   90.00
_cell.angle_gamma   90.00
#
_symmetry.space_group_name_H-M   'P 1'
#
loop_
_entity.id
_entity.type
_entity.pdbx_description
1 polymer ?
#
loop_
_entity_poly.entity_id
_entity_poly.type
_entity_poly.pdbx_seq_one_letter_code
_entity_poly.pdbx_strand_id
1 'polypeptide(L)' 'MLKGVLGGCVLEIISRKETYGYEIMRRLNALGFTDVVDGTVYTILIRLEKSNLV' A
#
# COMPACT_ATOMS: atom_id res chain seq x y z
N MET A 1 15.71 4.99 0.91
CA MET A 1 15.51 3.69 0.22
C MET A 1 14.23 2.93 0.60
N LEU A 2 13.41 3.38 1.57
CA LEU A 2 12.17 2.67 2.00
C LEU A 2 10.93 2.82 1.09
N LYS A 3 10.88 3.82 0.18
CA LYS A 3 9.67 4.09 -0.63
C LYS A 3 9.34 3.00 -1.65
N GLY A 4 10.34 2.26 -2.13
CA GLY A 4 10.12 1.13 -3.06
C GLY A 4 9.52 -0.09 -2.38
N VAL A 5 9.93 -0.35 -1.13
CA VAL A 5 9.47 -1.50 -0.34
C VAL A 5 7.99 -1.38 0.00
N LEU A 6 7.53 -0.18 0.40
CA LEU A 6 6.13 0.05 0.75
C LEU A 6 5.18 -0.22 -0.43
N GLY A 7 5.58 0.17 -1.64
CA GLY A 7 4.82 -0.12 -2.86
C GLY A 7 4.69 -1.62 -3.13
N GLY A 8 5.77 -2.38 -2.94
CA GLY A 8 5.76 -3.84 -3.03
C GLY A 8 4.86 -4.49 -1.97
N CYS A 9 4.88 -4.00 -0.72
CA CYS A 9 3.99 -4.49 0.34
C CYS A 9 2.51 -4.23 0.01
N VAL A 10 2.19 -3.06 -0.53
CA VAL A 10 0.82 -2.74 -0.97
C VAL A 10 0.38 -3.69 -2.10
N LEU A 11 1.23 -3.92 -3.09
CA LEU A 11 0.93 -4.82 -4.20
C LEU A 11 0.71 -6.26 -3.73
N GLU A 12 1.54 -6.75 -2.81
CA GLU A 12 1.39 -8.08 -2.18
C GLU A 12 0.05 -8.20 -1.42
N ILE A 13 -0.36 -7.14 -0.72
CA ILE A 13 -1.64 -7.11 0.01
C ILE A 13 -2.83 -7.20 -0.95
N ILE A 14 -2.77 -6.48 -2.08
CA ILE A 14 -3.83 -6.45 -3.11
C ILE A 14 -3.86 -7.78 -3.89
N SER A 15 -2.69 -8.35 -4.18
CA SER A 15 -2.58 -9.62 -4.92
C SER A 15 -3.23 -10.79 -4.19
N ARG A 16 -3.35 -10.74 -2.85
CA ARG A 16 -3.97 -11.81 -2.05
C ARG A 16 -5.50 -11.76 -2.04
N LYS A 17 -6.08 -10.56 -2.08
CA LYS A 17 -7.53 -10.36 -2.10
C LYS A 17 -7.87 -8.92 -2.47
N GLU A 18 -9.07 -8.73 -3.03
CA GLU A 18 -9.66 -7.40 -3.20
C GLU A 18 -9.79 -6.71 -1.83
N THR A 19 -9.35 -5.46 -1.76
CA THR A 19 -9.22 -4.69 -0.52
C THR A 19 -9.26 -3.20 -0.83
N TYR A 20 -9.52 -2.38 0.17
CA TYR A 20 -9.65 -0.93 0.04
C TYR A 20 -8.61 -0.21 0.89
N GLY A 21 -8.31 1.06 0.57
CA GLY A 21 -7.16 1.81 1.11
C GLY A 21 -7.00 1.76 2.63
N TYR A 22 -8.10 1.83 3.38
CA TYR A 22 -8.07 1.73 4.84
C TYR A 22 -7.65 0.34 5.34
N GLU A 23 -8.10 -0.74 4.70
CA GLU A 23 -7.69 -2.09 5.10
C GLU A 23 -6.20 -2.34 4.80
N ILE A 24 -5.69 -1.81 3.68
CA ILE A 24 -4.26 -1.83 3.36
C ILE A 24 -3.47 -1.10 4.45
N MET A 25 -3.91 0.09 4.86
CA MET A 25 -3.29 0.89 5.92
C MET A 25 -3.24 0.12 7.25
N ARG A 26 -4.35 -0.49 7.68
CA ARG A 26 -4.35 -1.31 8.90
C ARG A 26 -3.39 -2.48 8.83
N ARG A 27 -3.30 -3.16 7.68
CA ARG A 27 -2.38 -4.29 7.48
C ARG A 27 -0.93 -3.83 7.55
N LEU A 28 -0.59 -2.71 6.92
CA LEU A 28 0.74 -2.11 7.00
C LEU A 28 1.09 -1.73 8.44
N ASN A 29 0.17 -1.10 9.18
CA ASN A 29 0.38 -0.79 10.60
C ASN A 29 0.61 -2.05 11.44
N ALA A 30 -0.16 -3.12 11.21
CA ALA A 30 0.01 -4.40 11.89
C ALA A 30 1.36 -5.08 11.58
N LEU A 31 1.97 -4.77 10.43
CA LEU A 31 3.30 -5.23 10.03
C LEU A 31 4.44 -4.34 10.57
N GLY A 32 4.12 -3.31 11.38
CA GLY A 32 5.09 -2.40 11.99
C GLY A 32 5.32 -1.09 11.23
N PHE A 33 4.59 -0.83 10.15
CA PHE A 33 4.66 0.44 9.41
C PHE A 33 3.77 1.52 10.03
N THR A 34 3.91 1.77 11.33
CA THR A 34 3.03 2.66 12.13
C THR A 34 3.04 4.13 11.69
N ASP A 35 4.07 4.56 10.96
CA ASP A 35 4.21 5.92 10.45
C ASP A 35 3.47 6.15 9.11
N VAL A 36 2.81 5.12 8.58
CA VAL A 36 2.09 5.20 7.31
C VAL A 36 0.71 5.80 7.53
N VAL A 37 0.58 7.06 7.12
CA VAL A 37 -0.69 7.79 7.08
C VAL A 37 -1.46 7.53 5.78
N ASP A 38 -2.78 7.74 5.79
CA ASP A 38 -3.68 7.54 4.64
C ASP A 38 -3.14 8.14 3.34
N GLY A 39 -2.66 9.39 3.38
CA GLY A 39 -2.13 10.07 2.19
C GLY A 39 -0.98 9.32 1.51
N THR A 40 -0.18 8.57 2.27
CA THR A 40 0.91 7.75 1.73
C THR A 40 0.36 6.54 0.96
N VAL A 41 -0.64 5.86 1.51
CA VAL A 41 -1.29 4.71 0.86
C VAL A 41 -1.97 5.16 -0.43
N TYR A 42 -2.73 6.25 -0.40
CA TYR A 42 -3.37 6.81 -1.59
C TYR A 42 -2.35 7.21 -2.67
N THR A 43 -1.24 7.84 -2.27
CA THR A 43 -0.18 8.19 -3.23
C THR A 43 0.42 6.95 -3.89
N ILE A 44 0.55 5.84 -3.15
CA ILE A 44 1.05 4.58 -3.70
C ILE A 44 0.03 3.97 -4.65
N LEU A 45 -1.25 3.91 -4.26
CA LEU A 45 -2.33 3.39 -5.11
C LEU A 45 -2.40 4.13 -6.45
N ILE A 46 -2.40 5.46 -6.42
CA ILE A 46 -2.38 6.29 -7.65
C ILE A 46 -1.15 5.98 -8.52
N ARG A 47 0.02 5.75 -7.92
CA ARG A 47 1.23 5.41 -8.67
C ARG A 47 1.16 4.02 -9.29
N LEU A 48 0.60 3.04 -8.58
CA LEU A 48 0.43 1.68 -9.08
C LEU A 48 -0.60 1.64 -10.22
N GLU A 49 -1.72 2.36 -10.08
CA GLU A 49 -2.74 2.53 -11.13
C GLU A 49 -2.15 3.21 -12.37
N LYS A 50 -1.41 4.31 -12.21
CA LYS A 50 -0.68 4.96 -13.32
C LYS A 50 0.36 4.06 -13.98
N SER A 51 0.83 3.03 -13.28
CA SER A 51 1.78 2.04 -13.79
C SER A 51 1.09 0.80 -14.37
N ASN A 52 -0.25 0.75 -14.42
CA ASN A 52 -1.06 -0.40 -14.83
C ASN A 52 -0.74 -1.69 -14.04
N LEU A 53 -0.46 -1.57 -12.75
CA LEU A 53 -0.18 -2.71 -11.86
C LEU A 53 -1.40 -3.13 -11.02
N VAL A 54 -2.42 -2.29 -10.95
CA VAL A 54 -3.71 -2.48 -10.26
C VAL A 54 -4.79 -1.71 -10.99
#